data_AF-A0A1V6PQB8-F1
#
_entry.id   AF-A0A1V6PQB8-F1
#
_cell.length_a   1.000
_cell.length_b   1.000
_cell.length_c   1.000
_cell.angle_alpha   90.00
_cell.angle_beta   90.00
_cell.angle_gamma   90.00
#
_symmetry.space_group_name_H-M   'P 1'
#
loop_
_entity.id
_entity.type
_entity.pdbx_description
1 polymer ?
#
loop_
_entity_poly.entity_id
_entity_poly.type
_entity_poly.pdbx_seq_one_letter_code
_entity_poly.pdbx_strand_id
1 'polypeptide(L)'
;MKLYEVTAKKDKPRAMTVLAVGNEIFLASSVKKSANFAFAYPKTKVSNALEECQTTFHKNGGESTDGHKNSANCGEVMSAQMYYTTDKNKDTPLKGRDARYCTVVADKDDKPQNTDPCSSMSTWGCNLFVKQLEVKPVDITIKAQPFDLVEKMGKPVIDQIPLCALDYKPPEASATPKAST
;
A
#
# COMPACT_ATOMS: atom_id res chain seq x y z
N MET A 1 -17.34 4.56 25.42
CA MET A 1 -17.01 3.55 24.40
C MET A 1 -15.61 3.87 23.89
N LYS A 2 -14.61 3.02 24.16
CA LYS A 2 -13.25 3.23 23.65
C LYS A 2 -13.15 2.63 22.26
N LEU A 3 -13.21 3.47 21.24
CA LEU A 3 -13.35 3.08 19.82
C LEU A 3 -12.12 2.39 19.22
N TYR A 4 -11.02 2.22 19.97
CA TYR A 4 -9.70 1.86 19.43
C TYR A 4 -8.94 0.80 20.24
N GLU A 5 -9.60 0.04 21.11
CA GLU A 5 -8.92 -1.05 21.82
C GLU A 5 -8.74 -2.26 20.90
N VAL A 6 -7.52 -2.82 20.89
CA VAL A 6 -7.21 -4.10 20.27
C VAL A 6 -7.63 -5.19 21.27
N THR A 7 -8.89 -5.63 21.18
CA THR A 7 -9.50 -6.55 22.16
C THR A 7 -9.35 -8.02 21.78
N ALA A 8 -9.19 -8.31 20.49
CA ALA A 8 -9.10 -9.66 19.96
C ALA A 8 -8.02 -9.80 18.88
N LYS A 9 -7.54 -11.02 18.64
CA LYS A 9 -6.54 -11.32 17.58
C LYS A 9 -6.99 -10.86 16.19
N LYS A 10 -8.31 -10.85 15.92
CA LYS A 10 -8.89 -10.34 14.67
C LYS A 10 -8.78 -8.83 14.49
N ASP A 11 -8.60 -8.08 15.58
CA ASP A 11 -8.49 -6.62 15.56
C ASP A 11 -7.05 -6.19 15.20
N LYS A 12 -6.08 -7.11 15.28
CA LYS A 12 -4.70 -6.88 14.86
C LYS A 12 -4.58 -6.99 13.34
N PRO A 13 -4.00 -6.00 12.64
CA PRO A 13 -3.67 -6.15 11.24
C PRO A 13 -2.65 -7.28 11.09
N ARG A 14 -2.88 -8.15 10.11
CA ARG A 14 -1.98 -9.29 9.87
C ARG A 14 -0.68 -8.87 9.20
N ALA A 15 -0.72 -7.80 8.41
CA ALA A 15 0.42 -7.24 7.71
C ALA A 15 0.54 -5.75 8.03
N MET A 16 1.76 -5.30 8.27
CA MET A 16 2.13 -3.91 8.45
C MET A 16 3.29 -3.58 7.53
N THR A 17 3.18 -2.47 6.81
CA THR A 17 4.23 -1.95 5.94
C THR A 17 4.75 -0.64 6.49
N VAL A 18 6.07 -0.51 6.47
CA VAL A 18 6.83 0.70 6.74
C VAL A 18 7.33 1.24 5.40
N LEU A 19 7.12 2.53 5.14
CA LEU A 19 7.75 3.28 4.07
C LEU A 19 8.60 4.39 4.70
N ALA A 20 9.91 4.36 4.50
CA ALA A 20 10.85 5.35 4.99
C ALA A 20 11.35 6.24 3.85
N VAL A 21 11.25 7.56 4.03
CA VAL A 21 11.69 8.56 3.03
C VAL A 21 12.36 9.72 3.76
N GLY A 22 13.68 9.88 3.58
CA GLY A 22 14.43 10.88 4.34
C GLY A 22 14.26 10.69 5.86
N ASN A 23 13.70 11.70 6.54
CA ASN A 23 13.43 11.70 7.99
C ASN A 23 11.97 11.35 8.34
N GLU A 24 11.19 10.85 7.38
CA GLU A 24 9.77 10.52 7.55
C GLU A 24 9.55 9.01 7.44
N ILE A 25 8.66 8.49 8.28
CA ILE A 25 8.23 7.10 8.27
C ILE A 25 6.70 7.08 8.16
N PHE A 26 6.20 6.32 7.20
CA PHE A 26 4.77 6.07 6.99
C PHE A 26 4.48 4.62 7.33
N LEU A 27 3.50 4.39 8.20
CA LEU A 27 3.09 3.06 8.65
C LEU A 27 1.67 2.78 8.17
N ALA A 28 1.49 1.71 7.41
CA ALA A 28 0.16 1.32 6.94
C ALA A 28 -0.06 -0.19 7.04
N SER A 29 -1.24 -0.59 7.52
CA SER A 29 -1.68 -1.98 7.40
C SER A 29 -2.23 -2.26 6.01
N SER A 30 -2.35 -3.54 5.65
CA SER A 30 -3.23 -3.92 4.55
C SER A 30 -4.70 -3.70 4.93
N VAL A 31 -5.52 -3.32 3.94
CA VAL A 31 -6.96 -3.12 4.15
C VAL A 31 -7.70 -4.41 3.75
N LYS A 32 -8.57 -4.90 4.64
CA LYS A 32 -9.42 -6.06 4.37
C LYS A 32 -10.81 -5.60 3.97
N LYS A 33 -11.40 -6.27 2.98
CA LYS A 33 -12.82 -6.11 2.57
C LYS A 33 -13.22 -4.70 2.11
N SER A 34 -12.28 -3.79 1.87
CA SER A 34 -12.55 -2.55 1.15
C SER A 34 -12.47 -2.81 -0.35
N ALA A 35 -13.50 -2.39 -1.09
CA ALA A 35 -13.42 -2.39 -2.54
C ALA A 35 -12.34 -1.39 -2.98
N ASN A 36 -11.24 -1.91 -3.54
CA ASN A 36 -10.32 -1.18 -4.41
C ASN A 36 -9.95 0.24 -3.96
N PHE A 37 -9.60 0.47 -2.68
CA PHE A 37 -9.46 1.82 -2.13
C PHE A 37 -8.56 2.73 -2.98
N ALA A 38 -7.37 2.25 -3.33
CA ALA A 38 -6.43 3.03 -4.12
C ALA A 38 -6.89 3.29 -5.57
N PHE A 39 -7.80 2.47 -6.13
CA PHE A 39 -8.43 2.75 -7.42
C PHE A 39 -9.66 3.67 -7.29
N ALA A 40 -10.35 3.63 -6.14
CA ALA A 40 -11.53 4.44 -5.87
C ALA A 40 -11.20 5.91 -5.57
N TYR A 41 -9.93 6.25 -5.35
CA TYR A 41 -9.42 7.61 -5.25
C TYR A 41 -8.83 8.05 -6.60
N PRO A 42 -9.64 8.60 -7.53
CA PRO A 42 -9.19 8.93 -8.87
C PRO A 42 -8.15 10.05 -8.86
N LYS A 43 -7.19 9.98 -9.79
CA LYS A 43 -6.17 11.00 -10.08
C LYS A 43 -5.13 11.23 -8.99
N THR A 44 -4.82 10.21 -8.19
CA THR A 44 -3.70 10.25 -7.25
C THR A 44 -2.42 9.76 -7.92
N LYS A 45 -1.25 10.12 -7.38
CA LYS A 45 0.04 9.57 -7.84
C LYS A 45 0.06 8.04 -7.73
N VAL A 46 -0.62 7.49 -6.73
CA VAL A 46 -0.75 6.06 -6.53
C VAL A 46 -1.64 5.43 -7.59
N SER A 47 -2.83 5.98 -7.86
CA SER A 47 -3.71 5.43 -8.91
C SER A 47 -3.02 5.42 -10.27
N ASN A 48 -2.29 6.48 -10.61
CA ASN A 48 -1.52 6.54 -11.86
C ASN A 48 -0.42 5.47 -11.91
N ALA A 49 0.33 5.29 -10.82
CA ALA A 49 1.35 4.25 -10.76
C ALA A 49 0.76 2.83 -10.86
N LEU A 50 -0.44 2.60 -10.29
CA LEU A 50 -1.15 1.33 -10.42
C LEU A 50 -1.60 1.07 -11.87
N GLU A 51 -2.10 2.10 -12.58
CA GLU A 51 -2.46 2.01 -14.00
C GLU A 51 -1.23 1.75 -14.89
N GLU A 52 -0.10 2.39 -14.60
CA GLU A 52 1.18 2.15 -15.27
C GLU A 52 1.67 0.71 -15.04
N CYS A 53 1.47 0.15 -13.85
CA CYS A 53 1.78 -1.25 -13.56
C CYS A 53 0.90 -2.21 -14.37
N GLN A 54 -0.40 -1.96 -14.47
CA GLN A 54 -1.30 -2.74 -15.33
C GLN A 54 -0.84 -2.71 -16.79
N THR A 55 -0.52 -1.51 -17.29
CA THR A 55 -0.02 -1.31 -18.65
C THR A 55 1.30 -2.05 -18.88
N THR A 56 2.21 -1.99 -17.92
CA THR A 56 3.52 -2.66 -17.98
C THR A 56 3.37 -4.18 -17.96
N PHE A 57 2.44 -4.71 -17.15
CA PHE A 57 2.13 -6.14 -17.11
C PHE A 57 1.64 -6.65 -18.46
N HIS A 58 0.70 -5.93 -19.10
CA HIS A 58 0.21 -6.26 -20.44
C HIS A 58 1.30 -6.19 -21.51
N LYS A 59 2.15 -5.15 -21.48
CA LYS A 59 3.30 -5.03 -22.39
C LYS A 59 4.29 -6.19 -22.27
N ASN A 60 4.38 -6.80 -21.09
CA ASN A 60 5.26 -7.95 -20.84
C ASN A 60 4.58 -9.30 -21.15
N GLY A 61 3.43 -9.30 -21.83
CA GLY A 61 2.72 -10.53 -22.23
C GLY A 61 1.78 -11.09 -21.17
N GLY A 62 1.48 -10.35 -20.10
CA GLY A 62 0.41 -10.71 -19.17
C GLY A 62 -0.95 -10.53 -19.83
N GLU A 63 -1.78 -11.58 -19.82
CA GLU A 63 -3.09 -11.55 -20.50
C GLU A 63 -4.28 -11.23 -19.58
N SER A 64 -4.05 -11.20 -18.27
CA SER A 64 -5.16 -11.02 -17.33
C SER A 64 -5.72 -9.61 -17.35
N THR A 65 -7.05 -9.56 -17.45
CA THR A 65 -7.86 -8.35 -17.25
C THR A 65 -8.10 -8.07 -15.77
N ASP A 66 -7.80 -9.03 -14.89
CA ASP A 66 -7.88 -8.80 -13.45
C ASP A 66 -6.83 -7.77 -13.06
N GLY A 67 -7.23 -6.87 -12.16
CA GLY A 67 -6.32 -5.87 -11.60
C GLY A 67 -5.22 -6.49 -10.72
N HIS A 68 -4.52 -5.62 -10.00
CA HIS A 68 -3.57 -6.02 -8.97
C HIS A 68 -4.08 -7.17 -8.08
N LYS A 69 -3.26 -8.19 -7.79
CA LYS A 69 -3.61 -9.43 -7.04
C LYS A 69 -4.50 -9.23 -5.81
N ASN A 70 -4.21 -8.20 -5.00
CA ASN A 70 -4.95 -7.87 -3.78
C ASN A 70 -5.78 -6.59 -3.91
N SER A 71 -6.27 -6.24 -5.11
CA SER A 71 -7.13 -5.07 -5.32
C SER A 71 -6.51 -3.74 -4.85
N ALA A 72 -5.17 -3.63 -4.96
CA ALA A 72 -4.37 -2.52 -4.46
C ALA A 72 -4.57 -2.19 -2.95
N ASN A 73 -4.97 -3.16 -2.12
CA ASN A 73 -5.17 -2.99 -0.67
C ASN A 73 -3.92 -3.36 0.17
N CYS A 74 -2.77 -3.59 -0.46
CA CYS A 74 -1.53 -3.93 0.24
C CYS A 74 -0.97 -2.73 1.02
N GLY A 75 -0.20 -3.00 2.08
CA GLY A 75 0.41 -1.95 2.90
C GLY A 75 1.42 -1.10 2.13
N GLU A 76 2.09 -1.65 1.12
CA GLU A 76 2.98 -0.91 0.19
C GLU A 76 2.22 0.19 -0.54
N VAL A 77 1.01 -0.11 -1.01
CA VAL A 77 0.15 0.85 -1.70
C VAL A 77 -0.39 1.88 -0.71
N MET A 78 -0.86 1.44 0.46
CA MET A 78 -1.44 2.33 1.47
C MET A 78 -0.41 3.30 2.07
N SER A 79 0.81 2.83 2.35
CA SER A 79 1.89 3.69 2.86
C SER A 79 2.34 4.73 1.82
N ALA A 80 2.38 4.35 0.54
CA ALA A 80 2.60 5.30 -0.56
C ALA A 80 1.45 6.31 -0.67
N GLN A 81 0.20 5.86 -0.49
CA GLN A 81 -0.96 6.76 -0.46
C GLN A 81 -0.83 7.78 0.67
N MET A 82 -0.50 7.35 1.89
CA MET A 82 -0.28 8.25 3.03
C MET A 82 0.78 9.31 2.71
N TYR A 83 1.92 8.90 2.14
CA TYR A 83 2.96 9.84 1.70
C TYR A 83 2.38 10.92 0.77
N TYR A 84 1.72 10.53 -0.32
CA TYR A 84 1.16 11.49 -1.28
C TYR A 84 -0.09 12.25 -0.79
N THR A 85 -0.71 11.86 0.33
CA THR A 85 -1.81 12.64 0.95
C THR A 85 -1.33 13.79 1.83
N THR A 86 -0.05 13.82 2.21
CA THR A 86 0.50 14.95 2.97
C THR A 86 0.75 16.14 2.05
N ASP A 87 0.38 17.35 2.48
CA ASP A 87 0.55 18.58 1.68
C ASP A 87 1.99 18.82 1.21
N LYS A 88 2.96 18.43 2.05
CA LYS A 88 4.40 18.52 1.77
C LYS A 88 4.85 17.60 0.64
N ASN A 89 4.21 16.44 0.48
CA ASN A 89 4.71 15.37 -0.39
C ASN A 89 3.79 15.06 -1.59
N LYS A 90 2.59 15.65 -1.67
CA LYS A 90 1.59 15.37 -2.72
C LYS A 90 2.12 15.47 -4.16
N ASP A 91 3.04 16.40 -4.41
CA ASP A 91 3.66 16.62 -5.72
C ASP A 91 5.09 16.08 -5.83
N THR A 92 5.63 15.56 -4.73
CA THR A 92 7.03 15.14 -4.62
C THR A 92 7.16 13.64 -4.88
N PRO A 93 7.75 13.19 -6.00
CA PRO A 93 7.85 11.76 -6.30
C PRO A 93 8.75 11.03 -5.29
N LEU A 94 8.41 9.77 -4.98
CA LEU A 94 9.26 8.87 -4.18
C LEU A 94 10.57 8.51 -4.90
N LYS A 95 10.52 8.46 -6.23
CA LYS A 95 11.65 8.20 -7.11
C LYS A 95 12.80 9.16 -6.82
N GLY A 96 14.01 8.60 -6.65
CA GLY A 96 15.24 9.37 -6.39
C GLY A 96 15.42 9.86 -4.94
N ARG A 97 14.54 9.49 -4.01
CA ARG A 97 14.60 9.95 -2.60
C ARG A 97 15.16 8.90 -1.62
N ASP A 98 15.79 7.86 -2.15
CA ASP A 98 16.21 6.67 -1.39
C ASP A 98 15.08 6.11 -0.50
N ALA A 99 13.86 6.08 -1.06
CA ALA A 99 12.70 5.55 -0.39
C ALA A 99 12.87 4.05 -0.17
N ARG A 100 12.57 3.58 1.04
CA ARG A 100 12.73 2.17 1.44
C ARG A 100 11.44 1.62 2.02
N TYR A 101 11.09 0.37 1.73
CA TYR A 101 9.92 -0.30 2.29
C TYR A 101 10.29 -1.57 3.05
N CYS A 102 9.48 -1.90 4.05
CA CYS A 102 9.54 -3.18 4.74
C CYS A 102 8.13 -3.61 5.12
N THR A 103 7.72 -4.82 4.72
CA THR A 103 6.42 -5.39 5.11
C THR A 103 6.66 -6.55 6.08
N VAL A 104 6.07 -6.46 7.26
CA VAL A 104 6.05 -7.53 8.26
C VAL A 104 4.67 -8.17 8.31
N VAL A 105 4.65 -9.50 8.38
CA VAL A 105 3.44 -10.31 8.52
C VAL A 105 3.56 -11.16 9.77
N ALA A 106 2.47 -11.23 10.55
CA ALA A 106 2.39 -12.17 11.66
C ALA A 106 2.22 -13.60 11.13
N ASP A 107 3.11 -14.50 11.56
CA ASP A 107 2.98 -15.93 11.30
C ASP A 107 1.87 -16.57 12.18
N LYS A 108 1.78 -17.90 12.20
CA LYS A 108 0.74 -18.61 12.97
C LYS A 108 0.88 -18.41 14.48
N ASP A 109 2.11 -18.16 14.96
CA ASP A 109 2.48 -17.97 16.35
C ASP A 109 2.57 -16.48 16.74
N ASP A 110 2.04 -15.58 15.90
CA ASP A 110 2.13 -14.12 16.06
C ASP A 110 3.57 -13.57 16.06
N LYS A 111 4.54 -14.31 15.50
CA LYS A 111 5.90 -13.79 15.31
C LYS A 111 5.95 -12.97 14.03
N PRO A 112 6.50 -11.75 14.07
CA PRO A 112 6.64 -10.92 12.88
C PRO A 112 7.71 -11.51 11.96
N GLN A 113 7.38 -11.65 10.69
CA GLN A 113 8.28 -12.10 9.63
C GLN A 113 8.26 -11.09 8.49
N ASN A 114 9.43 -10.73 7.97
CA ASN A 114 9.51 -9.92 6.76
C ASN A 114 8.95 -10.71 5.58
N THR A 115 8.26 -10.04 4.68
CA THR A 115 7.70 -10.64 3.47
C THR A 115 8.02 -9.78 2.26
N ASP A 116 8.26 -10.45 1.13
CA ASP A 116 8.38 -9.77 -0.15
C ASP A 116 7.02 -9.21 -0.61
N PRO A 117 7.02 -8.15 -1.42
CA PRO A 117 5.81 -7.66 -2.05
C PRO A 117 5.09 -8.79 -2.79
N CYS A 118 3.76 -8.77 -2.74
CA CYS A 118 3.00 -9.81 -3.41
C CYS A 118 3.30 -9.84 -4.93
N SER A 119 3.30 -11.05 -5.48
CA SER A 119 3.44 -11.33 -6.91
C SER A 119 2.46 -12.44 -7.32
N SER A 120 2.14 -12.54 -8.61
CA SER A 120 1.34 -13.63 -9.18
C SER A 120 1.82 -13.94 -10.60
N MET A 121 1.52 -15.14 -11.08
CA MET A 121 1.72 -15.52 -12.48
C MET A 121 0.55 -15.08 -13.36
N SER A 122 -0.66 -15.09 -12.81
CA SER A 122 -1.89 -14.73 -13.52
C SER A 122 -2.28 -13.25 -13.37
N THR A 123 -1.67 -12.51 -12.45
CA THR A 123 -1.92 -11.08 -12.22
C THR A 123 -0.61 -10.39 -11.84
N TRP A 124 -0.59 -9.06 -11.84
CA TRP A 124 0.55 -8.32 -11.29
C TRP A 124 0.34 -8.00 -9.80
N GLY A 125 1.43 -7.74 -9.09
CA GLY A 125 1.41 -7.46 -7.65
C GLY A 125 2.26 -6.27 -7.26
N CYS A 126 2.42 -6.06 -5.96
CA CYS A 126 3.21 -4.97 -5.41
C CYS A 126 4.69 -5.03 -5.80
N ASN A 127 5.19 -6.19 -6.24
CA ASN A 127 6.53 -6.32 -6.80
C ASN A 127 6.75 -5.38 -8.01
N LEU A 128 5.72 -5.17 -8.84
CA LEU A 128 5.78 -4.23 -9.95
C LEU A 128 5.60 -2.79 -9.47
N PHE A 129 4.73 -2.58 -8.50
CA PHE A 129 4.44 -1.26 -7.92
C PHE A 129 5.66 -0.62 -7.23
N VAL A 130 6.34 -1.35 -6.36
CA VAL A 130 7.53 -0.82 -5.67
C VAL A 130 8.67 -0.53 -6.66
N LYS A 131 8.77 -1.32 -7.73
CA LYS A 131 9.71 -1.07 -8.84
C LYS A 131 9.33 0.20 -9.60
N GLN A 132 8.05 0.41 -9.89
CA GLN A 132 7.56 1.61 -10.58
C GLN A 132 7.85 2.89 -9.79
N LEU A 133 7.72 2.83 -8.46
CA LEU A 133 8.02 3.95 -7.57
C LEU A 133 9.51 4.08 -7.21
N GLU A 134 10.36 3.17 -7.67
CA GLU A 134 11.79 3.05 -7.31
C GLU A 134 12.04 3.01 -5.79
N VAL A 135 11.16 2.33 -5.07
CA VAL A 135 11.28 2.09 -3.62
C VAL A 135 12.01 0.78 -3.40
N LYS A 136 13.05 0.79 -2.56
CA LYS A 136 13.91 -0.36 -2.31
C LYS A 136 13.42 -1.16 -1.10
N PRO A 137 13.55 -2.49 -1.08
CA PRO A 137 13.36 -3.23 0.16
C PRO A 137 14.40 -2.79 1.20
N VAL A 138 14.00 -2.71 2.46
CA VAL A 138 14.94 -2.63 3.58
C VAL A 138 15.73 -3.94 3.61
N ASP A 139 17.05 -3.85 3.63
CA ASP A 139 17.91 -5.02 3.80
C ASP A 139 17.82 -5.52 5.25
N ILE A 140 17.13 -6.64 5.42
CA ILE A 140 16.84 -7.26 6.71
C ILE A 140 18.05 -8.02 7.28
N THR A 141 19.12 -8.18 6.50
CA THR A 141 20.38 -8.77 6.96
C THR A 141 21.23 -7.76 7.72
N ILE A 142 20.95 -6.47 7.56
CA ILE A 142 21.62 -5.41 8.31
C ILE A 142 21.24 -5.55 9.79
N LYS A 143 22.24 -5.79 10.63
CA LYS A 143 22.07 -5.75 12.08
C LYS A 143 21.74 -4.31 12.49
N ALA A 144 20.49 -4.09 12.88
CA ALA A 144 20.05 -2.81 13.40
C ALA A 144 20.92 -2.43 14.61
N GLN A 145 21.62 -1.31 14.49
CA GLN A 145 22.31 -0.73 15.64
C GLN A 145 21.26 -0.14 16.58
N PRO A 146 21.40 -0.27 17.90
CA PRO A 146 20.57 0.48 18.82
C PRO A 146 20.72 1.97 18.52
N PHE A 147 19.62 2.71 18.43
CA PHE A 147 19.65 4.16 18.34
C PHE A 147 18.49 4.75 19.14
N ASP A 148 18.76 5.86 19.82
CA ASP A 148 17.72 6.66 20.46
C ASP A 148 17.03 7.53 19.38
N LEU A 149 15.75 7.23 19.14
CA LEU A 149 14.91 7.99 18.21
C LEU A 149 14.78 9.45 18.61
N VAL A 150 14.71 9.74 19.92
CA VAL A 150 14.54 11.08 20.46
C VAL A 150 15.80 11.90 20.26
N GLU A 151 16.96 11.31 20.49
CA GLU A 151 18.25 11.97 20.30
C GLU A 151 18.50 12.32 18.82
N LYS A 152 18.17 11.42 17.90
CA LYS A 152 18.45 11.59 16.47
C LYS A 152 17.41 12.36 15.68
N MET A 153 16.12 12.20 16.02
CA MET A 153 15.01 12.72 15.22
C MET A 153 14.09 13.65 16.00
N GLY A 154 14.39 13.92 17.28
CA GLY A 154 13.50 14.63 18.18
C GLY A 154 12.31 13.78 18.61
N LYS A 155 11.37 14.40 19.34
CA LYS A 155 10.15 13.69 19.77
C LYS A 155 9.27 13.39 18.56
N PRO A 156 8.83 12.13 18.36
CA PRO A 156 7.91 11.81 17.28
C PRO A 156 6.59 12.55 17.51
N VAL A 157 6.11 13.22 16.47
CA VAL A 157 4.73 13.71 16.41
C VAL A 157 3.90 12.60 15.79
N ILE A 158 2.99 12.03 16.59
CA ILE A 158 2.05 11.04 16.08
C ILE A 158 0.92 11.81 15.41
N ASP A 159 0.84 11.68 14.09
CA ASP A 159 -0.29 12.14 13.31
C ASP A 159 -0.95 10.93 12.64
N GLN A 160 -2.28 10.91 12.63
CA GLN A 160 -3.05 9.83 12.04
C GLN A 160 -3.90 10.41 10.90
N ILE A 161 -3.60 10.01 9.67
CA ILE A 161 -4.43 10.31 8.52
C ILE A 161 -5.49 9.21 8.43
N PRO A 162 -6.77 9.47 8.76
CA PRO A 162 -7.82 8.49 8.56
C PRO A 162 -8.04 8.28 7.05
N LEU A 163 -7.56 7.14 6.54
CA LEU A 163 -7.94 6.69 5.20
C LEU A 163 -9.32 6.04 5.30
N CYS A 164 -10.38 6.83 5.13
CA CYS A 164 -11.75 6.33 5.10
C CYS A 164 -11.99 5.55 3.81
N ALA A 165 -12.12 4.22 3.90
CA ALA A 165 -12.58 3.42 2.78
C ALA A 165 -13.97 3.93 2.37
N LEU A 166 -14.06 4.51 1.17
CA LEU A 166 -15.36 4.81 0.58
C LEU A 166 -16.02 3.45 0.27
N ASP A 167 -17.29 3.27 0.65
CA ASP A 167 -18.11 2.19 0.13
C ASP A 167 -18.28 2.38 -1.37
N TYR A 168 -17.30 1.94 -2.16
CA TYR A 168 -17.37 1.99 -3.61
C TYR A 168 -18.42 0.98 -4.07
N LYS A 169 -19.59 1.48 -4.45
CA LYS A 169 -20.52 0.75 -5.31
C LYS A 169 -20.03 0.92 -6.75
N PRO A 170 -19.67 -0.18 -7.46
CA PRO A 170 -19.38 -0.07 -8.88
C PRO A 170 -20.60 0.55 -9.61
N PRO A 171 -20.39 1.37 -10.65
CA PRO A 171 -21.50 1.80 -11.49
C PRO A 171 -22.21 0.56 -12.03
N GLU A 172 -23.53 0.50 -11.87
CA GLU A 172 -24.35 -0.55 -12.46
C GLU A 172 -24.03 -0.60 -13.96
N ALA A 173 -23.73 -1.80 -14.46
CA ALA A 173 -23.57 -2.02 -15.89
C ALA A 173 -24.80 -1.42 -16.58
N SER A 174 -24.58 -0.39 -17.40
CA SER A 174 -25.65 0.26 -18.16
C SER A 174 -26.43 -0.82 -18.88
N ALA A 175 -27.70 -0.99 -18.49
CA ALA A 175 -28.58 -1.97 -19.09
C ALA A 175 -28.52 -1.80 -20.62
N THR A 176 -28.03 -2.83 -21.29
CA THR A 176 -28.07 -2.92 -22.75
C THR A 176 -29.54 -2.72 -23.14
N PRO A 177 -29.89 -1.75 -24.00
CA PRO A 177 -31.26 -1.60 -24.44
C PRO A 177 -31.70 -2.90 -25.09
N LYS A 178 -32.76 -3.51 -24.56
CA LYS A 178 -33.39 -4.68 -25.17
C LYS A 178 -33.77 -4.31 -26.60
N ALA A 179 -33.16 -4.98 -27.57
CA ALA A 179 -33.59 -4.91 -28.96
C ALA A 179 -35.07 -5.31 -29.02
N SER A 180 -35.90 -4.40 -29.50
CA SER A 180 -37.29 -4.67 -29.80
C SER A 180 -37.33 -5.43 -31.12
N THR A 181 -37.72 -6.70 -31.08
CA THR A 181 -38.20 -7.48 -32.23
C THR A 181 -39.72 -7.47 -32.23
#